data_AF-A0A397AHI1-F1
#
_entry.id   AF-A0A397AHI1-F1
#
_cell.length_a   1.000
_cell.length_b   1.000
_cell.length_c   1.000
_cell.angle_alpha   90.00
_cell.angle_beta   90.00
_cell.angle_gamma   90.00
#
_symmetry.space_group_name_H-M   'P 1'
#
loop_
_entity.id
_entity.type
_entity.pdbx_description
1 polymer ?
#
loop_
_entity_poly.entity_id
_entity_poly.type
_entity_poly.pdbx_seq_one_letter_code
_entity_poly.pdbx_strand_id
1 'polypeptide(L)'
;MPRHRIEVRQVSPTHILMRLVSHVSRSFRAHDGFVSSDELAALGGIDVTGIEDDDQKDEYVRRELIRLGNAYFVPWRQRFTSLMQASSQ
;
A
#
# COMPACT_ATOMS: atom_id res chain seq x y z
N MET A 1 33.72 5.15 -5.59
CA MET A 1 32.57 4.23 -5.65
C MET A 1 31.54 4.80 -6.62
N PRO A 2 31.30 4.20 -7.79
CA PRO A 2 30.33 4.75 -8.73
C PRO A 2 28.92 4.50 -8.19
N ARG A 3 28.13 5.58 -8.04
CA ARG A 3 26.70 5.53 -7.70
C ARG A 3 25.96 4.99 -8.91
N HIS A 4 25.65 3.69 -8.93
CA HIS A 4 24.67 3.13 -9.87
C HIS A 4 23.31 3.76 -9.56
N ARG A 5 22.98 4.88 -10.20
CA ARG A 5 21.63 5.44 -10.15
C ARG A 5 20.74 4.50 -10.94
N ILE A 6 19.67 3.99 -10.33
CA ILE A 6 18.62 3.31 -11.08
C ILE A 6 18.03 4.37 -12.01
N GLU A 7 18.20 4.20 -13.32
CA GLU A 7 17.58 5.07 -14.31
C GLU A 7 16.06 4.93 -14.21
N VAL A 8 15.39 5.99 -13.76
CA VAL A 8 13.93 6.03 -13.75
C VAL A 8 13.48 6.41 -15.14
N ARG A 9 13.08 5.41 -15.94
CA ARG A 9 12.42 5.68 -17.22
C ARG A 9 11.03 6.26 -16.97
N GLN A 10 10.67 7.30 -17.71
CA GLN A 10 9.29 7.79 -17.70
C GLN A 10 8.37 6.66 -18.18
N VAL A 11 7.30 6.43 -17.43
CA VAL A 11 6.23 5.50 -17.78
C VAL A 11 5.02 6.28 -18.26
N SER A 12 4.30 5.74 -19.23
CA SER A 12 3.06 6.34 -19.72
C SER A 12 2.04 6.52 -18.58
N PRO A 13 1.25 7.61 -18.55
CA PRO A 13 0.14 7.77 -17.61
C PRO A 13 -0.80 6.55 -17.59
N THR A 14 -1.06 5.94 -18.75
CA THR A 14 -1.86 4.72 -18.86
C THR A 14 -1.23 3.56 -18.08
N HIS A 15 0.10 3.42 -18.12
CA HIS A 15 0.79 2.37 -17.37
C HIS A 15 0.65 2.58 -15.85
N ILE A 16 0.72 3.84 -15.39
CA ILE A 16 0.51 4.19 -13.98
C ILE A 16 -0.92 3.82 -13.55
N LEU A 17 -1.92 4.21 -14.35
CA LEU A 17 -3.32 3.90 -14.09
C LEU A 17 -3.59 2.40 -14.09
N MET A 18 -3.10 1.66 -15.09
CA MET A 18 -3.27 0.20 -15.14
C MET A 18 -2.62 -0.50 -13.94
N ARG A 19 -1.46 -0.01 -13.48
CA ARG A 19 -0.81 -0.53 -12.27
C ARG A 19 -1.63 -0.26 -11.02
N LEU A 20 -2.21 0.93 -10.90
CA LEU A 20 -3.10 1.29 -9.80
C LEU A 20 -4.35 0.41 -9.81
N VAL A 21 -5.06 0.33 -10.94
CA VAL A 21 -6.27 -0.48 -11.11
C VAL A 21 -5.97 -1.95 -10.81
N SER A 22 -4.88 -2.51 -11.31
CA SER A 22 -4.48 -3.91 -11.06
C SER A 22 -4.15 -4.19 -9.60
N HIS A 23 -3.70 -3.17 -8.85
CA HIS A 23 -3.42 -3.31 -7.43
C HIS A 23 -4.71 -3.23 -6.62
N VAL A 24 -5.55 -2.23 -6.91
CA VAL A 24 -6.80 -1.95 -6.21
C VAL A 24 -7.88 -3.01 -6.50
N SER A 25 -7.89 -3.59 -7.70
CA SER A 25 -8.84 -4.64 -8.08
C SER A 25 -8.72 -5.91 -7.22
N ARG A 26 -7.56 -6.16 -6.59
CA ARG A 26 -7.38 -7.29 -5.66
C ARG A 26 -8.21 -7.12 -4.38
N SER A 27 -8.55 -5.88 -4.05
CA SER A 27 -9.42 -5.53 -2.93
C SER A 27 -10.90 -5.44 -3.34
N PHE A 28 -11.23 -5.78 -4.59
CA PHE A 28 -12.60 -5.79 -5.07
C PHE A 28 -13.14 -7.23 -5.12
N ARG A 29 -14.29 -7.44 -4.51
CA ARG A 29 -15.08 -8.67 -4.54
C ARG A 29 -16.29 -8.46 -5.43
N ALA A 30 -16.55 -9.42 -6.32
CA ALA A 30 -17.60 -9.30 -7.32
C ALA A 30 -19.01 -9.13 -6.73
N HIS A 31 -19.26 -9.64 -5.51
CA HIS A 31 -20.56 -9.57 -4.85
C HIS A 31 -20.66 -8.47 -3.80
N ASP A 32 -19.60 -8.25 -3.03
CA ASP A 32 -19.63 -7.37 -1.85
C ASP A 32 -18.97 -6.01 -2.10
N GLY A 33 -18.45 -5.77 -3.31
CA GLY A 33 -17.73 -4.55 -3.64
C GLY A 33 -16.33 -4.53 -3.03
N PHE A 34 -15.88 -3.37 -2.55
CA PHE A 34 -14.58 -3.27 -1.90
C PHE A 34 -14.56 -3.92 -0.52
N VAL A 35 -13.39 -4.43 -0.11
CA VAL A 35 -13.12 -4.90 1.26
C VAL A 35 -13.62 -3.88 2.28
N SER A 36 -14.34 -4.32 3.31
CA SER A 36 -14.91 -3.42 4.33
C SER A 36 -13.83 -2.79 5.21
N SER A 37 -14.16 -1.71 5.89
CA SER A 37 -13.25 -1.07 6.85
C SER A 37 -12.86 -1.97 8.02
N ASP A 38 -13.74 -2.88 8.44
CA ASP A 38 -13.42 -3.86 9.49
C ASP A 38 -12.38 -4.88 9.02
N GLU A 39 -12.50 -5.34 7.76
CA GLU A 39 -11.54 -6.25 7.16
C GLU A 39 -10.19 -5.57 6.92
N LEU A 40 -10.21 -4.29 6.52
CA LEU A 40 -9.01 -3.46 6.38
C LEU A 40 -8.34 -3.18 7.73
N ALA A 41 -9.14 -2.93 8.78
CA ALA A 41 -8.64 -2.76 10.14
C ALA A 41 -7.98 -4.05 10.65
N ALA A 42 -8.62 -5.20 10.45
CA ALA A 42 -8.06 -6.50 10.80
C ALA A 42 -6.74 -6.77 10.06
N LEU A 43 -6.64 -6.41 8.78
CA LEU A 43 -5.40 -6.52 8.01
C LEU A 43 -4.29 -5.62 8.56
N GLY A 44 -4.65 -4.40 8.97
CA GLY A 44 -3.72 -3.44 9.57
C GLY A 44 -3.37 -3.70 11.03
N GLY A 45 -4.05 -4.62 11.71
CA GLY A 45 -3.97 -4.78 13.17
C GLY A 45 -4.47 -3.54 13.92
N ILE A 46 -5.46 -2.84 13.36
CA ILE A 46 -6.03 -1.60 13.87
C ILE A 46 -7.21 -1.94 14.77
N ASP A 47 -7.18 -1.46 16.00
CA ASP A 47 -8.33 -1.58 16.90
C ASP A 47 -9.39 -0.54 16.54
N VAL A 48 -10.59 -1.01 16.23
CA VAL A 48 -11.76 -0.19 15.89
C VAL A 48 -12.87 -0.29 16.94
N THR A 49 -12.58 -0.92 18.08
CA THR A 49 -13.56 -1.12 19.15
C THR A 49 -14.07 0.24 19.67
N GLY A 50 -15.37 0.48 19.55
CA GLY A 50 -16.02 1.71 20.06
C GLY A 50 -15.99 2.90 19.10
N ILE A 51 -15.57 2.72 17.84
CA ILE A 51 -15.68 3.74 16.79
C ILE A 51 -17.02 3.57 16.08
N GLU A 52 -17.74 4.68 15.84
CA GLU A 52 -19.03 4.67 15.15
C GLU A 52 -18.88 4.20 13.70
N ASP A 53 -19.79 3.32 13.26
CA ASP A 53 -19.77 2.61 11.96
C ASP A 53 -20.04 3.50 10.74
N ASP A 54 -20.35 4.79 10.95
CA ASP A 54 -20.50 5.77 9.88
C ASP A 54 -19.14 6.12 9.22
N ASP A 55 -19.12 7.13 8.32
CA ASP A 55 -17.91 7.63 7.62
C ASP A 55 -16.69 7.88 8.54
N GLN A 56 -16.91 8.01 9.86
CA GLN A 56 -15.89 8.14 10.89
C GLN A 56 -14.99 6.89 11.01
N LYS A 57 -15.54 5.66 10.96
CA LYS A 57 -14.73 4.43 11.02
C LYS A 57 -13.85 4.29 9.79
N ASP A 58 -14.43 4.55 8.61
CA ASP A 58 -13.71 4.52 7.34
C ASP A 58 -12.54 5.50 7.33
N GLU A 59 -12.78 6.73 7.77
CA GLU A 59 -11.73 7.75 7.81
C GLU A 59 -10.63 7.39 8.82
N TYR A 60 -11.01 6.87 10.00
CA TYR A 60 -10.05 6.45 11.01
C TYR A 60 -9.15 5.31 10.50
N VAL A 61 -9.75 4.23 9.99
CA VAL A 61 -9.02 3.08 9.45
C VAL A 61 -8.09 3.52 8.32
N ARG A 62 -8.56 4.38 7.41
CA ARG A 62 -7.74 4.91 6.32
C ARG A 62 -6.54 5.70 6.82
N ARG A 63 -6.72 6.60 7.79
CA ARG A 63 -5.62 7.39 8.38
C ARG A 63 -4.58 6.49 9.03
N GLU A 64 -5.04 5.46 9.74
CA GLU A 64 -4.16 4.56 10.46
C GLU A 64 -3.39 3.61 9.50
N LEU A 65 -4.03 3.14 8.43
CA LEU A 65 -3.34 2.43 7.35
C LEU A 65 -2.26 3.28 6.68
N ILE A 66 -2.52 4.57 6.46
CA ILE A 66 -1.50 5.50 5.93
C ILE A 66 -0.33 5.64 6.93
N ARG A 67 -0.62 5.77 8.23
CA ARG A 67 0.38 5.85 9.29
C ARG A 67 1.27 4.61 9.32
N LEU A 68 0.66 3.42 9.31
CA LEU A 68 1.37 2.14 9.24
C LEU A 68 2.19 2.03 7.97
N GLY A 69 1.61 2.34 6.80
CA GLY A 69 2.31 2.35 5.52
C GLY A 69 3.56 3.21 5.55
N ASN A 70 3.47 4.42 6.12
CA ASN A 70 4.61 5.33 6.28
C ASN A 70 5.66 4.79 7.25
N ALA A 71 5.25 4.17 8.36
CA ALA A 71 6.18 3.56 9.32
C ALA A 71 6.95 2.39 8.69
N TYR A 72 6.29 1.56 7.89
CA TYR A 72 6.91 0.43 7.19
C TYR A 72 7.68 0.84 5.94
N PHE A 73 7.46 2.03 5.41
CA PHE A 73 8.04 2.46 4.13
C PHE A 73 9.57 2.45 4.15
N VAL A 74 10.20 3.02 5.18
CA VAL A 74 11.67 3.11 5.25
C VAL A 74 12.31 1.72 5.38
N PRO A 75 11.89 0.85 6.33
CA PRO A 75 12.40 -0.54 6.39
C PRO A 75 12.16 -1.33 5.10
N TRP A 76 10.97 -1.23 4.51
CA TRP A 76 10.64 -1.90 3.25
C TRP A 76 11.57 -1.45 2.11
N ARG A 77 11.80 -0.13 1.98
CA ARG A 77 12.68 0.43 0.95
C ARG A 77 14.12 -0.03 1.11
N GLN A 78 14.62 -0.09 2.34
CA GLN A 78 15.97 -0.58 2.63
C GLN A 78 16.10 -2.06 2.22
N ARG A 79 15.13 -2.90 2.61
CA ARG A 79 15.10 -4.32 2.23
C ARG A 79 15.05 -4.50 0.72
N PHE A 80 14.20 -3.74 0.04
CA PHE A 80 14.10 -3.77 -1.42
C PHE A 80 15.41 -3.37 -2.10
N THR A 81 16.07 -2.31 -1.61
CA THR A 81 17.35 -1.84 -2.14
C THR A 81 18.44 -2.90 -1.95
N SER A 82 18.49 -3.55 -0.79
CA SER A 82 19.44 -4.62 -0.52
C SER A 82 19.23 -5.83 -1.45
N LEU A 83 17.98 -6.23 -1.71
CA LEU A 83 17.68 -7.30 -2.66
C LEU A 83 18.11 -6.95 -4.09
N MET A 84 17.87 -5.72 -4.53
CA MET A 84 18.31 -5.26 -5.86
C MET A 84 19.83 -5.31 -5.99
N GLN A 85 20.56 -4.89 -4.95
CA GLN A 85 22.03 -4.96 -4.93
C GLN A 85 22.55 -6.41 -5.00
N ALA A 86 21.93 -7.33 -4.26
CA ALA A 86 22.28 -8.75 -4.29
C ALA A 86 22.00 -9.40 -5.65
N SER A 87 20.94 -8.98 -6.36
CA SER A 87 20.58 -9.53 -7.67
C SER A 87 21.46 -9.05 -8.83
N SER A 88 22.31 -8.05 -8.60
CA SER A 88 23.21 -7.47 -9.62
C SER A 88 24.67 -7.96 -9.50
N GLN A 89 24.93 -8.92 -8.59
CA GLN A 89 26.16 -9.72 -8.54
C GLN A 89 25.98 -10.99 -9.35
#